data_AF-A0A8H5K2Y9-F1
#
_entry.id   AF-A0A8H5K2Y9-F1
#
_cell.length_a   1.000
_cell.length_b   1.000
_cell.length_c   1.000
_cell.angle_alpha   90.00
_cell.angle_beta   90.00
_cell.angle_gamma   90.00
#
_symmetry.space_group_name_H-M   'P 1'
#
loop_
_entity.id
_entity.type
_entity.pdbx_description
1 polymer ?
#
loop_
_entity_poly.entity_id
_entity_poly.type
_entity_poly.pdbx_seq_one_letter_code
_entity_poly.pdbx_strand_id
1 'polypeptide(L)'
;MPPLKGFKNKREIDAEIRTTESRIETVTKLKEGENSEAIVQYWLKLAAECIVTSDPVEYDNTEKAAAQQQYHEYEDKEQRALNEKEKFERHLGELKERLKDLRKFRDEWTD
;
A
#
# COMPACT_ATOMS: atom_id res chain seq x y z
N MET A 1 -12.11 14.98 -6.71
CA MET A 1 -10.91 15.84 -6.81
C MET A 1 -11.32 17.28 -7.11
N PRO A 2 -10.64 18.30 -6.57
CA PRO A 2 -10.89 19.68 -6.92
C PRO A 2 -10.61 19.93 -8.42
N PRO A 3 -11.42 20.74 -9.11
CA PRO A 3 -11.21 21.05 -10.52
C PRO A 3 -9.92 21.86 -10.75
N LEU A 4 -9.27 21.67 -11.92
CA LEU A 4 -8.15 22.51 -12.40
C LEU A 4 -8.53 24.01 -12.51
N LYS A 5 -9.82 24.30 -12.63
CA LYS A 5 -10.40 25.65 -12.67
C LYS A 5 -10.42 26.26 -11.26
N GLY A 6 -9.28 26.73 -10.79
CA GLY A 6 -9.16 27.40 -9.50
C GLY A 6 -7.84 28.13 -9.24
N PHE A 7 -6.81 27.85 -10.05
CA PHE A 7 -5.51 28.52 -9.94
C PHE A 7 -5.58 29.95 -10.47
N LYS A 8 -5.03 30.90 -9.71
CA LYS A 8 -5.00 32.32 -10.05
C LYS A 8 -3.73 32.73 -10.79
N ASN A 9 -2.67 31.95 -10.68
CA ASN A 9 -1.38 32.21 -11.31
C ASN A 9 -0.54 30.93 -11.42
N LYS A 10 0.52 31.01 -12.23
CA LYS A 10 1.46 29.91 -12.46
C LYS A 10 2.15 29.39 -11.20
N ARG A 11 2.42 30.26 -10.22
CA ARG A 11 3.07 29.86 -8.95
C ARG A 11 2.19 28.94 -8.10
N GLU A 12 0.87 29.16 -8.10
CA GLU A 12 -0.07 28.28 -7.39
C GLU A 12 -0.11 26.88 -8.04
N ILE A 13 0.02 26.79 -9.38
CA ILE A 13 0.11 25.52 -10.10
C ILE A 13 1.42 24.81 -9.76
N ASP A 14 2.55 25.53 -9.75
CA ASP A 14 3.86 24.96 -9.37
C ASP A 14 3.86 24.46 -7.92
N ALA A 15 3.18 25.15 -7.00
CA ALA A 15 3.03 24.70 -5.62
C ALA A 15 2.20 23.41 -5.51
N GLU A 16 1.11 23.29 -6.27
CA GLU A 16 0.30 22.06 -6.30
C GLU A 16 1.08 20.90 -6.95
N ILE A 17 1.88 21.16 -7.99
CA ILE A 17 2.78 20.17 -8.60
C ILE A 17 3.72 19.60 -7.53
N ARG A 18 4.43 20.45 -6.79
CA ARG A 18 5.36 20.01 -5.72
C ARG A 18 4.63 19.23 -4.62
N THR A 19 3.44 19.69 -4.24
CA THR A 19 2.62 18.99 -3.24
C THR A 19 2.20 17.61 -3.73
N THR A 20 1.81 17.50 -5.01
CA THR A 20 1.41 16.23 -5.63
C THR A 20 2.60 15.27 -5.74
N GLU A 21 3.79 15.76 -6.13
CA GLU A 21 5.03 14.98 -6.15
C GLU A 21 5.39 14.43 -4.75
N SER A 22 5.29 15.26 -3.70
CA SER A 22 5.50 14.83 -2.32
C SER A 22 4.48 13.78 -1.84
N ARG A 23 3.20 13.93 -2.25
CA ARG A 23 2.17 12.92 -1.99
C ARG A 23 2.49 11.60 -2.68
N ILE A 24 2.95 11.62 -3.92
CA ILE A 24 3.36 10.42 -4.66
C ILE A 24 4.50 9.72 -3.92
N GLU A 25 5.52 10.46 -3.47
CA GLU A 25 6.64 9.88 -2.71
C GLU A 25 6.14 9.21 -1.41
N THR A 26 5.28 9.90 -0.66
CA THR A 26 4.70 9.37 0.57
C THR A 26 3.89 8.09 0.32
N VAL A 27 2.97 8.12 -0.65
CA VAL A 27 2.13 6.96 -0.99
C VAL A 27 2.98 5.79 -1.51
N THR A 28 4.08 6.06 -2.23
CA THR A 28 5.02 5.03 -2.68
C THR A 28 5.64 4.30 -1.48
N LYS A 29 6.16 5.06 -0.50
CA LYS A 29 6.76 4.49 0.72
C LYS A 29 5.74 3.69 1.54
N LEU A 30 4.52 4.20 1.68
CA LEU A 30 3.44 3.48 2.36
C LEU A 30 3.13 2.15 1.67
N LYS A 31 3.02 2.16 0.33
CA LYS A 31 2.82 0.93 -0.45
C LYS A 31 3.95 -0.09 -0.24
N GLU A 32 5.19 0.36 -0.26
CA GLU A 32 6.36 -0.50 -0.02
C GLU A 32 6.32 -1.11 1.40
N GLY A 33 5.85 -0.34 2.39
CA GLY A 33 5.56 -0.82 3.73
C GLY A 33 4.55 -1.96 3.73
N GLU A 34 3.37 -1.77 3.13
CA GLU A 34 2.33 -2.81 3.03
C GLU A 34 2.80 -4.05 2.26
N ASN A 35 3.60 -3.86 1.21
CA ASN A 35 4.18 -4.99 0.47
C ASN A 35 5.14 -5.81 1.34
N SER A 36 5.92 -5.13 2.19
CA SER A 36 6.83 -5.79 3.13
C SER A 36 6.04 -6.54 4.21
N GLU A 37 4.98 -5.93 4.73
CA GLU A 37 4.10 -6.55 5.72
C GLU A 37 3.42 -7.81 5.16
N ALA A 38 2.86 -7.74 3.94
CA ALA A 38 2.25 -8.90 3.29
C ALA A 38 3.23 -10.07 3.15
N ILE A 39 4.49 -9.80 2.77
CA ILE A 39 5.54 -10.81 2.66
C ILE A 39 5.86 -11.41 4.03
N VAL A 40 5.99 -10.59 5.08
CA VAL A 40 6.27 -11.08 6.43
C VAL A 40 5.14 -11.98 6.93
N GLN A 41 3.89 -11.56 6.78
CA GLN A 41 2.72 -12.34 7.20
C GLN A 41 2.60 -13.65 6.42
N TYR A 42 2.91 -13.65 5.12
CA TYR A 42 2.98 -14.86 4.32
C TYR A 42 3.98 -15.89 4.88
N TRP A 43 5.20 -15.45 5.22
CA TRP A 43 6.21 -16.35 5.79
C TRP A 43 5.83 -16.87 7.17
N LEU A 44 5.23 -16.03 8.02
CA LEU A 44 4.72 -16.44 9.33
C LEU A 44 3.58 -17.45 9.21
N LYS A 45 2.67 -17.24 8.25
CA LYS A 45 1.59 -18.18 7.91
C LYS A 45 2.16 -19.54 7.50
N LEU A 46 3.14 -19.57 6.60
CA LEU A 46 3.82 -20.81 6.20
C LEU A 46 4.48 -21.52 7.39
N ALA A 47 5.15 -20.79 8.27
CA ALA A 47 5.77 -21.38 9.46
C ALA A 47 4.73 -22.02 10.39
N ALA A 48 3.58 -21.35 10.60
CA ALA A 48 2.48 -21.90 11.39
C ALA A 48 1.87 -23.14 10.73
N GLU A 49 1.70 -23.14 9.40
CA GLU A 49 1.20 -24.29 8.64
C GLU A 49 2.13 -25.51 8.78
N CYS A 50 3.45 -25.31 8.77
CA CYS A 50 4.40 -26.40 9.02
C CYS A 50 4.19 -27.06 10.39
N ILE A 51 3.92 -26.27 11.44
CA ILE A 51 3.65 -26.81 12.78
C ILE A 51 2.32 -27.58 12.79
N VAL A 52 1.27 -27.04 12.17
CA VAL A 52 -0.05 -27.70 12.09
C VAL A 52 0.04 -29.06 11.39
N THR A 53 0.81 -29.12 10.31
CA THR A 53 0.90 -30.30 9.42
C THR A 53 1.99 -31.30 9.82
N SER A 54 2.81 -30.96 10.82
CA SER A 54 3.88 -31.81 11.37
C SER A 54 3.38 -33.13 11.95
N ASP A 55 4.29 -34.06 12.22
CA ASP A 55 3.97 -35.29 12.96
C ASP A 55 3.62 -34.95 14.43
N PRO A 56 2.58 -35.56 15.05
CA PRO A 56 2.29 -35.40 16.48
C PRO A 56 3.44 -35.72 17.44
N VAL A 57 4.49 -36.42 16.98
CA VAL A 57 5.71 -36.67 17.76
C VAL A 57 6.57 -35.41 17.90
N GLU A 58 6.51 -34.49 16.92
CA GLU A 58 7.29 -33.25 16.91
C GLU A 58 6.59 -32.11 17.65
N TYR A 59 5.26 -32.04 17.53
CA TYR A 59 4.44 -31.01 18.18
C TYR A 59 3.18 -31.62 18.76
N ASP A 60 2.89 -31.29 20.01
CA ASP A 60 1.70 -31.78 20.69
C ASP A 60 0.41 -31.10 20.17
N ASN A 61 -0.74 -31.62 20.58
CA ASN A 61 -2.04 -31.10 20.13
C ASN A 61 -2.30 -29.65 20.57
N THR A 62 -1.71 -29.21 21.69
CA THR A 62 -1.86 -27.84 22.18
C THR A 62 -1.01 -26.87 21.35
N GLU A 63 0.22 -27.24 21.04
CA GLU A 63 1.11 -26.49 20.14
C GLU A 63 0.51 -26.38 18.74
N LYS A 64 -0.04 -27.47 18.21
CA LYS A 64 -0.74 -27.47 16.92
C LYS A 64 -1.98 -26.59 16.91
N ALA A 65 -2.77 -26.62 17.99
CA ALA A 65 -3.95 -25.75 18.11
C ALA A 65 -3.56 -24.27 18.18
N ALA A 66 -2.47 -23.93 18.89
CA ALA A 66 -1.94 -22.57 18.93
C ALA A 66 -1.42 -22.13 17.56
N ALA A 67 -0.69 -22.99 16.85
CA ALA A 67 -0.22 -22.72 15.50
C ALA A 67 -1.38 -22.52 14.51
N GLN A 68 -2.47 -23.28 14.65
CA GLN A 68 -3.68 -23.09 13.83
C GLN A 68 -4.30 -21.70 14.05
N GLN A 69 -4.36 -21.23 15.30
CA GLN A 69 -4.85 -19.88 15.59
C GLN A 69 -3.94 -18.81 14.98
N GLN A 70 -2.63 -18.96 15.15
CA GLN A 70 -1.64 -18.05 14.58
C GLN A 70 -1.70 -18.02 13.04
N TYR A 71 -1.86 -19.18 12.39
CA TYR A 71 -2.05 -19.28 10.94
C TYR A 71 -3.18 -18.37 10.47
N HIS A 72 -4.36 -18.46 11.10
CA HIS A 72 -5.51 -17.62 10.73
C HIS A 72 -5.28 -16.14 10.99
N GLU A 73 -4.61 -15.79 12.10
CA GLU A 73 -4.25 -14.40 12.35
C GLU A 73 -3.28 -13.83 11.29
N TYR A 74 -2.31 -14.63 10.84
CA TYR A 74 -1.36 -14.23 9.81
C TYR A 74 -2.05 -14.12 8.44
N GLU A 75 -2.96 -15.04 8.12
CA GLU A 75 -3.80 -14.97 6.91
C GLU A 75 -4.65 -13.69 6.86
N ASP A 76 -5.30 -13.33 7.97
CA ASP A 76 -6.09 -12.10 8.06
C ASP A 76 -5.24 -10.81 7.93
N LYS A 77 -4.02 -10.83 8.47
CA LYS A 77 -3.08 -9.71 8.38
C LYS A 77 -2.50 -9.57 6.98
N GLU A 78 -2.10 -10.69 6.36
CA GLU A 78 -1.65 -10.74 4.96
C GLU A 78 -2.72 -10.16 4.03
N GLN A 79 -3.97 -10.62 4.16
CA GLN A 79 -5.06 -10.14 3.32
C GLN A 79 -5.33 -8.64 3.52
N ARG A 80 -5.22 -8.13 4.76
CA ARG A 80 -5.32 -6.69 5.02
C ARG A 80 -4.21 -5.90 4.34
N ALA A 81 -2.96 -6.34 4.46
CA ALA A 81 -1.82 -5.67 3.84
C ALA A 81 -1.95 -5.66 2.30
N LEU A 82 -2.40 -6.78 1.70
CA LEU A 82 -2.68 -6.85 0.26
C LEU A 82 -3.78 -5.86 -0.17
N ASN A 83 -4.87 -5.78 0.60
CA ASN A 83 -5.96 -4.85 0.31
C ASN A 83 -5.52 -3.37 0.43
N GLU A 84 -4.72 -3.02 1.44
CA GLU A 84 -4.18 -1.67 1.59
C GLU A 84 -3.17 -1.33 0.48
N LYS A 85 -2.32 -2.29 0.09
CA LYS A 85 -1.43 -2.15 -1.07
C LYS A 85 -2.22 -1.80 -2.34
N GLU A 86 -3.31 -2.51 -2.63
CA GLU A 86 -4.16 -2.21 -3.80
C GLU A 86 -4.77 -0.80 -3.73
N LYS A 87 -5.19 -0.35 -2.54
CA LYS A 87 -5.68 1.02 -2.36
C LYS A 87 -4.59 2.05 -2.64
N PHE A 88 -3.37 1.82 -2.14
CA PHE A 88 -2.24 2.70 -2.44
C PHE A 88 -1.87 2.70 -3.92
N GLU A 89 -1.94 1.56 -4.62
CA GLU A 89 -1.70 1.50 -6.07
C GLU A 89 -2.70 2.34 -6.86
N ARG A 90 -3.98 2.24 -6.50
CA ARG A 90 -5.03 3.06 -7.11
C ARG A 90 -4.80 4.55 -6.88
N HIS A 91 -4.56 4.93 -5.62
CA HIS A 91 -4.33 6.33 -5.25
C HIS A 91 -3.06 6.89 -5.93
N LEU A 92 -2.01 6.08 -6.06
CA LEU A 92 -0.80 6.46 -6.77
C LEU A 92 -1.06 6.67 -8.27
N GLY A 93 -1.91 5.85 -8.89
CA GLY A 93 -2.39 6.07 -10.26
C GLY A 93 -3.12 7.40 -10.42
N GLU A 94 -4.06 7.68 -9.52
CA GLU A 94 -4.81 8.95 -9.50
C GLU A 94 -3.89 10.17 -9.32
N LEU A 95 -2.90 10.10 -8.43
CA LEU A 95 -1.94 11.18 -8.22
C LEU A 95 -1.02 11.39 -9.43
N LYS A 96 -0.62 10.32 -10.13
CA LYS A 96 0.20 10.41 -11.35
C LYS A 96 -0.56 11.07 -12.50
N GLU A 97 -1.81 10.69 -12.72
CA GLU A 97 -2.66 11.37 -13.72
C GLU A 97 -2.88 12.83 -13.33
N ARG A 98 -3.13 13.12 -12.05
CA ARG A 98 -3.23 14.49 -11.55
C ARG A 98 -1.98 15.32 -11.82
N LEU A 99 -0.80 14.75 -11.57
CA LEU A 99 0.48 15.42 -11.81
C LEU A 99 0.69 15.72 -13.31
N LYS A 100 0.33 14.78 -14.18
CA LYS A 100 0.38 14.94 -15.63
C LYS A 100 -0.54 16.08 -16.09
N ASP A 101 -1.78 16.11 -15.59
CA ASP A 101 -2.74 17.17 -15.89
C ASP A 101 -2.25 18.55 -15.42
N LEU A 102 -1.69 18.63 -14.21
CA LEU A 102 -1.13 19.88 -13.68
C LEU A 102 0.05 20.38 -14.52
N ARG A 103 0.95 19.49 -14.93
CA ARG A 103 2.10 19.85 -15.78
C ARG A 103 1.62 20.34 -17.15
N LYS A 104 0.67 19.65 -17.77
CA LYS A 104 0.06 20.07 -19.03
C LYS A 104 -0.58 21.46 -18.89
N PHE A 105 -1.38 21.66 -17.84
CA PHE A 105 -2.05 22.94 -17.59
C PHE A 105 -1.07 24.09 -17.34
N ARG A 106 0.04 23.84 -16.62
CA ARG A 106 1.12 24.82 -16.42
C ARG A 106 1.79 25.21 -17.73
N ASP A 107 2.01 24.25 -18.63
CA ASP A 107 2.70 24.47 -19.90
C ASP A 107 1.83 25.21 -20.91
N GLU A 108 0.51 24.98 -20.87
CA GLU A 108 -0.50 25.71 -21.66
C GLU A 108 -0.81 27.11 -21.11
N TRP A 109 -0.33 27.45 -19.90
CA TRP A 109 -0.55 28.75 -19.29
C TRP A 109 0.31 29.82 -19.99
N THR A 110 -0.30 30.55 -20.92
CA THR A 110 0.21 31.80 -21.49
C THR A 110 -0.15 32.96 -20.56
N ASP A 111 0.87 33.73 -20.16
CA ASP A 111 0.76 34.90 -19.27
C ASP A 111 -0.24 35.96 -19.74
#